data_AF-A0A376TFQ9-F1
#
_entry.id   AF-A0A376TFQ9-F1
#
_cell.length_a   1.000
_cell.length_b   1.000
_cell.length_c   1.000
_cell.angle_alpha   90.00
_cell.angle_beta   90.00
_cell.angle_gamma   90.00
#
_symmetry.space_group_name_H-M   'P 1'
#
loop_
_entity.id
_entity.type
_entity.pdbx_description
1 polymer ?
#
loop_
_entity_poly.entity_id
_entity_poly.type
_entity_poly.pdbx_seq_one_letter_code
_entity_poly.pdbx_strand_id
1 'polypeptide(L)'
;MSKHDTDTSDQHAAKRRWLNAHEEGYHKAMGNRQVQMIAIGGAIGTGLFLGAGARLQMAGPALALVYLICGLFSFFILRALGELVLHRPFQWQFCLLCP
;
A
#
# COMPACT_ATOMS: atom_id res chain seq x y z
N MET A 1 19.56 -20.96 30.61
CA MET A 1 19.23 -19.55 30.33
C MET A 1 19.89 -19.04 29.03
N SER A 2 19.80 -19.75 27.88
CA SER A 2 20.32 -19.26 26.56
C SER A 2 19.78 -20.11 25.40
N LYS A 3 18.46 -20.37 25.32
CA LYS A 3 17.90 -21.18 24.22
C LYS A 3 16.88 -20.43 23.35
N HIS A 4 16.71 -19.13 23.56
CA HIS A 4 15.64 -18.34 22.94
C HIS A 4 16.14 -17.41 21.81
N ASP A 5 17.44 -17.19 21.66
CA ASP A 5 18.00 -16.28 20.64
C ASP A 5 18.41 -16.97 19.32
N THR A 6 18.59 -18.30 19.34
CA THR A 6 19.04 -19.06 18.16
C THR A 6 17.89 -19.43 17.22
N ASP A 7 16.66 -19.56 17.73
CA ASP A 7 15.48 -20.01 16.95
C ASP A 7 14.97 -18.94 15.97
N THR A 8 14.98 -17.67 16.35
CA THR A 8 14.45 -16.56 15.54
C THR A 8 15.28 -16.29 14.27
N SER A 9 16.59 -16.54 14.30
CA SER A 9 17.47 -16.38 13.13
C SER A 9 17.22 -17.47 12.08
N ASP A 10 17.02 -18.71 12.53
CA ASP A 10 16.72 -19.86 11.67
C ASP A 10 15.32 -19.75 11.06
N GLN A 11 14.34 -19.30 11.85
CA GLN A 11 12.99 -18.97 11.39
C GLN A 11 13.01 -17.87 10.31
N HIS A 12 13.84 -16.82 10.47
CA HIS A 12 13.97 -15.73 9.48
C HIS A 12 14.69 -16.17 8.20
N ALA A 13 15.67 -17.06 8.30
CA ALA A 13 16.33 -17.66 7.14
C ALA A 13 15.36 -18.53 6.34
N ALA A 14 14.59 -19.35 7.04
CA ALA A 14 13.53 -20.16 6.45
C ALA A 14 12.43 -19.24 5.86
N LYS A 15 12.09 -18.13 6.54
CA LYS A 15 11.13 -17.11 6.09
C LYS A 15 11.44 -16.43 4.80
N ARG A 16 12.68 -15.99 4.66
CA ARG A 16 13.16 -15.44 3.41
C ARG A 16 13.18 -16.50 2.31
N ARG A 17 13.46 -17.76 2.63
CA ARG A 17 13.53 -18.84 1.65
C ARG A 17 12.17 -19.17 1.03
N TRP A 18 11.09 -19.23 1.80
CA TRP A 18 9.74 -19.46 1.24
C TRP A 18 9.11 -18.22 0.60
N LEU A 19 9.52 -17.02 0.98
CA LEU A 19 9.22 -15.78 0.23
C LEU A 19 9.92 -15.80 -1.13
N ASN A 20 11.23 -16.07 -1.16
CA ASN A 20 12.00 -16.17 -2.40
C ASN A 20 11.49 -17.31 -3.30
N ALA A 21 11.07 -18.45 -2.72
CA ALA A 21 10.48 -19.54 -3.49
C ALA A 21 9.11 -19.19 -4.12
N HIS A 22 8.33 -18.30 -3.49
CA HIS A 22 7.10 -17.76 -4.09
C HIS A 22 7.39 -16.73 -5.20
N GLU A 23 8.49 -15.99 -5.09
CA GLU A 23 8.97 -15.06 -6.13
C GLU A 23 9.55 -15.80 -7.34
N GLU A 24 10.24 -16.93 -7.12
CA GLU A 24 10.80 -17.80 -8.17
C GLU A 24 9.70 -18.56 -8.96
N GLY A 25 8.56 -18.84 -8.32
CA GLY A 25 7.37 -19.46 -8.93
C GLY A 25 6.39 -18.46 -9.56
N TYR A 26 6.44 -17.18 -9.16
CA TYR A 26 5.85 -16.07 -9.91
C TYR A 26 6.70 -15.82 -11.16
N HIS A 27 6.66 -16.79 -12.08
CA HIS A 27 6.84 -16.50 -13.49
C HIS A 27 6.12 -15.19 -13.75
N LYS A 28 6.83 -14.25 -14.37
CA LYS A 28 6.42 -12.94 -14.88
C LYS A 28 5.19 -13.08 -15.80
N ALA A 29 4.07 -13.55 -15.26
CA ALA A 29 3.03 -14.23 -16.02
C ALA A 29 2.06 -13.23 -16.64
N MET A 30 2.13 -11.96 -16.23
CA MET A 30 1.61 -10.84 -16.99
C MET A 30 2.57 -9.67 -16.76
N GLY A 31 3.17 -9.14 -17.83
CA GLY A 31 4.30 -8.21 -17.75
C GLY A 31 4.05 -7.05 -16.79
N ASN A 32 5.10 -6.40 -16.30
CA ASN A 32 5.04 -5.25 -15.37
C ASN A 32 3.91 -4.24 -15.70
N ARG A 33 3.61 -4.08 -16.99
CA ARG A 33 2.52 -3.27 -17.53
C ARG A 33 1.11 -3.70 -17.07
N GLN A 34 0.83 -4.98 -16.95
CA GLN A 34 -0.47 -5.51 -16.55
C GLN A 34 -0.67 -5.43 -15.04
N VAL A 35 0.37 -5.70 -14.26
CA VAL A 35 0.36 -5.46 -12.80
C VAL A 35 0.19 -3.97 -12.51
N GLN A 36 0.84 -3.08 -13.28
CA GLN A 36 0.59 -1.63 -13.21
C GLN A 36 -0.84 -1.27 -13.58
N MET A 37 -1.41 -1.85 -14.64
CA MET A 37 -2.81 -1.61 -15.01
C MET A 37 -3.79 -2.07 -13.92
N ILE A 38 -3.50 -3.15 -13.20
CA ILE A 38 -4.31 -3.60 -12.06
C ILE A 38 -4.17 -2.62 -10.89
N ALA A 39 -2.96 -2.18 -10.56
CA ALA A 39 -2.72 -1.21 -9.49
C ALA A 39 -3.42 0.14 -9.78
N ILE A 40 -3.33 0.63 -11.03
CA ILE A 40 -4.00 1.85 -11.48
C ILE A 40 -5.52 1.63 -11.51
N GLY A 41 -5.98 0.47 -11.99
CA GLY A 41 -7.39 0.12 -12.05
C GLY A 41 -8.06 0.01 -10.68
N GLY A 42 -7.34 -0.48 -9.66
CA GLY A 42 -7.80 -0.52 -8.28
C GLY A 42 -7.82 0.86 -7.61
N ALA A 43 -6.76 1.65 -7.82
CA ALA A 43 -6.64 3.00 -7.28
C ALA A 43 -7.67 3.97 -7.88
N ILE A 44 -7.96 3.84 -9.18
CA ILE A 44 -8.99 4.63 -9.86
C ILE A 44 -10.38 4.04 -9.60
N GLY A 45 -10.55 2.71 -9.68
CA GLY A 45 -11.85 2.05 -9.81
C GLY A 45 -12.82 2.26 -8.65
N THR A 46 -12.50 1.78 -7.45
CA THR A 46 -13.44 1.81 -6.32
C THR A 46 -13.69 3.23 -5.81
N GLY A 47 -12.67 4.08 -5.80
CA GLY A 47 -12.75 5.47 -5.34
C GLY A 47 -13.52 6.40 -6.28
N LEU A 48 -13.21 6.40 -7.58
CA LEU A 48 -13.92 7.24 -8.56
C LEU A 48 -15.34 6.76 -8.80
N PHE A 49 -15.60 5.44 -8.83
CA PHE A 49 -16.96 4.96 -9.09
C PHE A 49 -17.89 5.17 -7.89
N LEU A 50 -17.44 4.81 -6.67
CA LEU A 50 -18.22 5.02 -5.45
C LEU A 50 -18.34 6.51 -5.08
N GLY A 51 -17.28 7.29 -5.32
CA GLY A 51 -17.22 8.72 -5.03
C GLY A 51 -17.93 9.60 -6.08
N ALA A 52 -17.69 9.38 -7.38
CA ALA A 52 -18.33 10.15 -8.43
C ALA A 52 -19.80 9.73 -8.62
N GLY A 53 -20.13 8.44 -8.54
CA GLY A 53 -21.52 7.96 -8.67
C GLY A 53 -22.45 8.53 -7.59
N ALA A 54 -21.99 8.59 -6.33
CA ALA A 54 -22.76 9.11 -5.19
C ALA A 54 -22.94 10.65 -5.20
N ARG A 55 -22.27 11.35 -6.11
CA ARG A 55 -22.19 12.81 -6.11
C ARG A 55 -22.64 13.42 -7.45
N LEU A 56 -22.48 12.70 -8.56
CA LEU A 56 -22.94 13.09 -9.89
C LEU A 56 -24.47 13.22 -9.96
N GLN A 57 -25.20 12.37 -9.23
CA GLN A 57 -26.66 12.42 -9.11
C GLN A 57 -27.17 13.73 -8.50
N MET A 58 -26.36 14.42 -7.68
CA MET A 58 -26.83 15.49 -6.78
C MET A 58 -26.36 16.91 -7.14
N ALA A 59 -25.30 17.07 -7.94
CA ALA A 59 -24.56 18.34 -7.94
C ALA A 59 -24.18 18.95 -9.31
N GLY A 60 -24.46 18.26 -10.42
CA GLY A 60 -24.10 18.78 -11.75
C GLY A 60 -22.58 18.96 -11.98
N PRO A 61 -22.17 19.68 -13.05
CA PRO A 61 -20.78 19.72 -13.52
C PRO A 61 -19.80 20.37 -12.51
N ALA A 62 -20.29 21.15 -11.55
CA ALA A 62 -19.47 21.74 -10.50
C ALA A 62 -18.75 20.70 -9.64
N LEU A 63 -19.32 19.51 -9.49
CA LEU A 63 -18.74 18.48 -8.64
C LEU A 63 -17.51 17.81 -9.26
N ALA A 64 -17.40 17.80 -10.59
CA ALA A 64 -16.20 17.34 -11.28
C ALA A 64 -14.98 18.21 -10.94
N LEU A 65 -15.17 19.54 -10.87
CA LEU A 65 -14.10 20.48 -10.48
C LEU A 65 -13.68 20.30 -9.02
N VAL A 66 -14.64 20.16 -8.10
CA VAL A 66 -14.36 19.94 -6.67
C VAL A 66 -13.63 18.61 -6.45
N TYR A 67 -14.01 17.56 -7.18
CA TYR A 67 -13.36 16.26 -7.09
C TYR A 67 -11.90 16.30 -7.58
N LEU A 68 -11.63 17.02 -8.68
CA LEU A 68 -10.27 17.22 -9.18
C LEU A 68 -9.39 17.94 -8.15
N ILE A 69 -9.90 18.99 -7.52
CA ILE A 69 -9.16 19.79 -6.53
C ILE A 69 -8.93 18.99 -5.23
N CYS A 70 -9.97 18.32 -4.72
CA CYS A 70 -9.89 17.49 -3.52
C CYS A 70 -8.95 16.28 -3.71
N GLY A 71 -9.02 15.65 -4.88
CA GLY A 71 -8.12 14.57 -5.28
C GLY A 71 -6.67 15.04 -5.39
N LEU A 72 -6.42 16.21 -5.98
CA LEU A 72 -5.09 16.80 -6.09
C LEU A 72 -4.48 17.09 -4.70
N PHE A 73 -5.27 17.68 -3.80
CA PHE A 73 -4.85 17.94 -2.42
C PHE A 73 -4.53 16.64 -1.66
N SER A 74 -5.43 15.66 -1.75
CA SER A 74 -5.24 14.35 -1.11
C SER A 74 -4.02 13.61 -1.66
N PHE A 75 -3.78 13.69 -2.97
CA PHE A 75 -2.58 13.13 -3.61
C PHE A 75 -1.30 13.76 -3.05
N PHE A 76 -1.29 15.09 -2.86
CA PHE A 76 -0.16 15.79 -2.29
C PHE A 76 0.14 15.34 -0.85
N ILE A 77 -0.92 15.16 -0.04
CA ILE A 77 -0.81 14.66 1.33
C ILE A 77 -0.31 13.20 1.33
N LEU A 78 -0.85 12.33 0.48
CA LEU A 78 -0.42 10.93 0.35
C LEU A 78 1.05 10.82 -0.11
N ARG A 79 1.51 11.70 -1.01
CA ARG A 79 2.91 11.76 -1.44
C ARG A 79 3.81 12.17 -0.27
N ALA A 80 3.41 13.20 0.48
CA ALA A 80 4.15 13.66 1.65
C ALA A 80 4.21 12.58 2.75
N LEU A 81 3.08 11.94 3.04
CA LEU A 81 3.00 10.83 3.99
C LEU A 81 3.76 9.60 3.51
N GLY A 82 3.77 9.30 2.20
CA GLY A 82 4.53 8.19 1.63
C GLY A 82 6.03 8.37 1.83
N GLU A 83 6.54 9.58 1.59
CA GLU A 83 7.94 9.93 1.90
C GLU A 83 8.21 9.87 3.42
N LEU A 84 7.26 10.31 4.26
CA LEU A 84 7.38 10.31 5.74
C LEU A 84 7.32 8.89 6.35
N VAL A 85 6.46 8.01 5.82
CA VAL A 85 6.32 6.60 6.19
C VAL A 85 7.57 5.82 5.81
N LEU A 86 8.16 6.11 4.65
CA LEU A 86 9.38 5.45 4.21
C LEU A 86 10.60 5.93 5.03
N HIS A 87 10.61 7.20 5.47
CA HIS A 87 11.68 7.78 6.29
C HIS A 87 11.65 7.40 7.78
N ARG A 88 10.52 6.94 8.32
CA ARG A 88 10.41 6.47 9.71
C ARG A 88 9.75 5.08 9.73
N PRO A 89 10.52 3.98 9.75
CA PRO A 89 9.95 2.71 10.20
C PRO A 89 9.41 2.94 11.60
N PHE A 90 8.10 2.76 11.74
CA PHE A 90 7.30 2.97 12.92
C PHE A 90 8.04 2.45 14.17
N GLN A 91 8.42 3.38 15.04
CA GLN A 91 9.05 3.17 16.36
C GLN A 91 8.09 2.45 17.36
N TRP A 92 6.98 1.92 16.85
CA TRP A 92 5.91 1.27 17.58
C TRP A 92 6.29 -0.13 18.09
N GLN A 93 7.44 -0.66 17.67
CA GLN A 93 8.00 -1.88 18.25
C GLN A 93 8.86 -1.61 19.50
N PHE A 94 9.22 -0.36 19.80
CA PHE A 94 10.03 -0.01 20.98
C PHE A 94 9.18 0.45 22.18
N CYS A 95 7.97 0.95 21.96
CA CYS A 95 7.08 1.41 23.05
C CYS A 95 6.13 0.32 23.58
N LEU A 96 5.81 -0.71 22.77
CA LEU A 96 4.94 -1.82 23.19
C LEU A 96 5.68 -2.97 23.89
N LEU A 97 7.00 -2.85 24.08
CA LEU A 97 7.86 -3.83 24.76
C LEU A 97 8.40 -3.28 26.10
N CYS A 98 7.55 -2.57 26.83
CA CYS A 98 7.68 -2.27 28.25
C CYS A 98 6.26 -2.37 28.81
N PRO A 99 5.87 -3.53 29.34
CA PRO A 99 6.39 -4.05 30.61
C PRO A 99 6.82 -5.53 30.63
#